data_AF-A0A699VEB4-F1
#
_entry.id   AF-A0A699VEB4-F1
#
_cell.length_a   1.000
_cell.length_b   1.000
_cell.length_c   1.000
_cell.angle_alpha   90.00
_cell.angle_beta   90.00
_cell.angle_gamma   90.00
#
_symmetry.space_group_name_H-M   'P 1'
#
loop_
_entity.id
_entity.type
_entity.pdbx_description
1 polymer ?
#
loop_
_entity_poly.entity_id
_entity_poly.type
_entity_poly.pdbx_seq_one_letter_code
_entity_poly.pdbx_strand_id
1 'polypeptide(L)'
;MPFGLCNAPGTFQRCMMAIFHDMIEKTIEVFMDDFSVFGNSFQTCLSHLEKMLKQCEDTNLCLNWEKSHFMVKEGIVTGHKISKDGIKVEKSKVNVIAKLPHPTTVKGIRSFLSHAGFYRRFIKDFLKIARPMTHLLEKDTPFLFSKECVEAFQTLKRKLTEDP
;
A
#
# COMPACT_ATOMS: atom_id res chain seq x y z
N MET A 1 1.45 24.06 -2.43
CA MET A 1 0.84 23.73 -1.13
C MET A 1 1.96 23.42 -0.14
N PRO A 2 2.05 24.09 1.01
CA PRO A 2 3.14 23.86 1.96
C PRO A 2 3.02 22.51 2.67
N PHE A 3 4.16 21.95 3.09
CA PHE A 3 4.22 20.71 3.87
C PHE A 3 3.63 20.90 5.28
N GLY A 4 3.11 19.82 5.87
CA GLY A 4 2.62 19.78 7.25
C GLY A 4 1.13 20.08 7.45
N LEU A 5 0.41 20.48 6.41
CA LEU A 5 -1.04 20.69 6.50
C LEU A 5 -1.79 19.34 6.54
N CYS A 6 -2.62 19.13 7.57
CA CYS A 6 -3.38 17.88 7.74
C CYS A 6 -4.27 17.52 6.53
N ASN A 7 -4.78 18.53 5.82
CA ASN A 7 -5.67 18.34 4.67
C ASN A 7 -4.95 18.37 3.31
N ALA A 8 -3.62 18.50 3.31
CA ALA A 8 -2.86 18.57 2.07
C ALA A 8 -3.04 17.32 1.19
N PRO A 9 -2.87 16.09 1.70
CA PRO A 9 -3.00 14.89 0.87
C PRO A 9 -4.41 14.74 0.28
N GLY A 10 -5.45 14.97 1.08
CA GLY A 10 -6.84 14.88 0.61
C GLY A 10 -7.18 15.95 -0.43
N THR A 11 -6.62 17.15 -0.30
CA THR A 11 -6.81 18.22 -1.30
C THR A 11 -6.05 17.90 -2.59
N PHE A 12 -4.82 17.37 -2.49
CA PHE A 12 -4.05 16.95 -3.65
C PHE A 12 -4.74 15.80 -4.40
N GLN A 13 -5.22 14.77 -3.69
CA GLN A 13 -5.97 13.67 -4.29
C GLN A 13 -7.18 14.18 -5.09
N ARG A 14 -7.99 15.08 -4.51
CA ARG A 14 -9.15 15.65 -5.23
C ARG A 14 -8.76 16.42 -6.47
N CYS A 15 -7.65 17.17 -6.42
CA CYS A 15 -7.12 17.88 -7.56
C CYS A 15 -6.72 16.91 -8.68
N MET A 16 -5.94 15.87 -8.35
CA MET A 16 -5.54 14.86 -9.34
C MET A 16 -6.75 14.11 -9.92
N MET A 17 -7.73 13.77 -9.09
CA MET A 17 -8.96 13.13 -9.56
C MET A 17 -9.74 14.01 -10.52
N ALA A 18 -9.76 15.33 -10.32
CA ALA A 18 -10.42 16.26 -11.25
C ALA A 18 -9.63 16.39 -12.57
N ILE A 19 -8.30 16.48 -12.49
CA ILE A 19 -7.43 16.66 -13.66
C ILE A 19 -7.46 15.42 -14.57
N PHE A 20 -7.43 14.22 -14.00
CA PHE A 20 -7.35 12.95 -14.75
C PHE A 20 -8.67 12.18 -14.79
N HIS A 21 -9.81 12.84 -14.49
CA HIS A 21 -11.12 12.19 -14.30
C HIS A 21 -11.55 11.28 -15.46
N ASP A 22 -11.19 11.62 -16.70
CA ASP A 22 -11.55 10.89 -17.91
C ASP A 22 -10.64 9.68 -18.17
N MET A 23 -9.44 9.68 -17.58
CA MET A 23 -8.39 8.67 -17.72
C MET A 23 -8.37 7.64 -16.58
N ILE A 24 -8.80 8.04 -15.38
CA ILE A 24 -8.78 7.20 -14.16
C ILE A 24 -9.54 5.89 -14.39
N GLU A 25 -9.01 4.79 -13.83
CA GLU A 25 -9.51 3.40 -13.95
C GLU A 25 -9.49 2.82 -15.38
N LYS A 26 -9.19 3.63 -16.41
CA LYS A 26 -9.10 3.18 -17.81
C LYS A 26 -7.66 3.04 -18.28
N THR A 27 -6.85 4.05 -18.00
CA THR A 27 -5.47 4.15 -18.49
C THR A 27 -4.48 4.58 -17.41
N ILE A 28 -4.97 5.18 -16.33
CA ILE A 28 -4.17 5.65 -15.20
C ILE A 28 -4.84 5.28 -13.87
N GLU A 29 -4.03 4.93 -12.88
CA GLU A 29 -4.40 4.91 -11.46
C GLU A 29 -3.67 6.03 -10.75
N VAL A 30 -4.37 6.75 -9.86
CA VAL A 30 -3.79 7.87 -9.10
C VAL A 30 -4.04 7.73 -7.61
N PHE A 31 -2.97 7.73 -6.84
CA PHE A 31 -3.02 7.71 -5.39
C PHE A 31 -2.06 8.74 -4.79
N MET A 32 -2.62 9.80 -4.22
CA MET A 32 -1.92 11.00 -3.77
C MET A 32 -0.98 11.52 -4.86
N ASP A 33 0.33 11.47 -4.62
CA ASP A 33 1.41 11.89 -5.51
C ASP A 33 1.92 10.78 -6.45
N ASP A 34 1.44 9.55 -6.30
CA ASP A 34 1.82 8.42 -7.15
C ASP A 34 0.86 8.25 -8.34
N PHE A 35 1.42 8.14 -9.53
CA PHE A 35 0.70 7.88 -10.79
C PHE A 35 1.16 6.55 -11.38
N SER A 36 0.21 5.73 -11.83
CA SER A 36 0.50 4.46 -12.51
C SER A 36 -0.23 4.44 -13.84
N VAL A 37 0.52 4.51 -14.94
CA VAL A 37 -0.01 4.38 -16.31
C VAL A 37 0.17 2.94 -16.76
N PHE A 38 -0.89 2.33 -17.31
CA PHE A 38 -0.89 0.91 -17.67
C PHE A 38 -1.48 0.67 -19.05
N GLY A 39 -1.12 -0.46 -19.67
CA GLY A 39 -1.64 -0.88 -20.96
C GLY A 39 -1.22 -2.31 -21.32
N ASN A 40 -2.01 -2.97 -22.16
CA ASN A 40 -1.81 -4.38 -22.54
C ASN A 40 -0.70 -4.60 -23.58
N SER A 41 -0.14 -3.52 -24.12
CA SER A 41 0.98 -3.54 -25.05
C SER A 41 1.88 -2.33 -24.83
N PHE A 42 3.13 -2.39 -25.31
CA PHE A 42 4.03 -1.25 -25.28
C PHE A 42 3.44 -0.03 -25.98
N GLN A 43 2.85 -0.22 -27.16
CA GLN A 43 2.28 0.87 -27.95
C GLN A 43 1.10 1.53 -27.25
N THR A 44 0.22 0.72 -26.64
CA THR A 44 -0.92 1.22 -25.86
C THR A 44 -0.44 1.99 -24.63
N CYS A 45 0.53 1.44 -23.88
CA CYS A 45 1.08 2.09 -22.70
C CYS A 45 1.78 3.42 -23.06
N LEU A 46 2.53 3.45 -24.16
CA LEU A 46 3.16 4.66 -24.68
C LEU A 46 2.12 5.74 -25.04
N SER A 47 1.06 5.36 -25.75
CA SER A 47 -0.04 6.29 -26.06
C SER A 47 -0.75 6.81 -24.81
N HIS A 48 -0.93 5.98 -23.78
CA HIS A 48 -1.50 6.42 -22.50
C HIS A 48 -0.57 7.38 -21.77
N LEU A 49 0.74 7.11 -21.79
CA LEU A 49 1.75 7.96 -21.18
C LEU A 49 1.79 9.33 -21.87
N GLU A 50 1.78 9.38 -23.20
CA GLU A 50 1.74 10.63 -23.97
C GLU A 50 0.54 11.50 -23.58
N LYS A 51 -0.66 10.90 -23.47
CA LYS A 51 -1.86 11.61 -23.02
C LYS A 51 -1.73 12.14 -21.60
N MET A 52 -1.18 11.32 -20.68
CA MET A 52 -0.99 11.71 -19.29
C MET A 52 0.01 12.86 -19.16
N LEU A 53 1.12 12.80 -19.89
CA LEU A 53 2.12 13.87 -19.93
C LEU A 53 1.56 15.15 -20.52
N LYS A 54 0.73 15.04 -21.57
CA LYS A 54 0.05 16.20 -22.15
C LYS A 54 -0.89 16.87 -21.14
N GLN A 55 -1.68 16.08 -20.41
CA GLN A 55 -2.54 16.59 -19.35
C GLN A 55 -1.73 17.25 -18.22
N CYS A 56 -0.57 16.70 -17.86
CA CYS A 56 0.35 17.34 -16.90
C CYS A 56 0.85 18.70 -17.41
N GLU A 57 1.25 18.79 -18.67
CA GLU A 57 1.70 20.05 -19.29
C GLU A 57 0.59 21.10 -19.28
N ASP A 58 -0.62 20.73 -19.73
CA ASP A 58 -1.76 21.64 -19.83
C ASP A 58 -2.23 22.15 -18.45
N THR A 59 -1.97 21.39 -17.39
CA THR A 59 -2.32 21.75 -16.00
C THR A 59 -1.15 22.25 -15.16
N ASN A 60 0.04 22.40 -15.75
CA ASN A 60 1.27 22.79 -15.07
C ASN A 60 1.66 21.87 -13.88
N LEU A 61 1.38 20.57 -14.01
CA LEU A 61 1.85 19.55 -13.08
C LEU A 61 3.27 19.10 -13.44
N CYS A 62 4.19 19.23 -12.49
CA CYS A 62 5.56 18.74 -12.65
C CYS A 62 5.70 17.33 -12.05
N LEU A 63 6.28 16.42 -12.84
CA LEU A 63 6.64 15.08 -12.38
C LEU A 63 8.10 15.04 -11.93
N ASN A 64 8.39 14.26 -10.88
CA ASN A 64 9.75 14.05 -10.43
C ASN A 64 10.44 13.01 -11.33
N TRP A 65 11.30 13.46 -12.24
CA TRP A 65 12.05 12.61 -13.16
C TRP A 65 12.85 11.51 -12.46
N GLU A 66 13.57 11.82 -11.38
CA GLU A 66 14.44 10.88 -10.67
C GLU A 66 13.67 9.72 -10.03
N LYS A 67 12.40 9.95 -9.69
CA LYS A 67 11.51 8.93 -9.11
C LYS A 67 10.60 8.25 -10.14
N SER A 68 10.60 8.74 -11.38
CA SER A 68 9.73 8.21 -12.44
C SER A 68 10.34 6.98 -13.09
N HIS A 69 9.51 5.95 -13.29
CA HIS A 69 9.91 4.70 -13.93
C HIS A 69 9.04 4.49 -15.17
N PHE A 70 9.68 4.35 -16.34
CA PHE A 70 8.98 4.29 -17.62
C PHE A 70 9.08 2.92 -18.27
N MET A 71 7.98 2.48 -18.89
CA MET A 71 7.91 1.27 -19.72
C MET A 71 8.47 0.00 -19.05
N VAL A 72 8.26 -0.11 -17.74
CA VAL A 72 8.67 -1.26 -16.94
C VAL A 72 7.63 -2.38 -17.00
N LYS A 73 8.08 -3.63 -16.87
CA LYS A 73 7.19 -4.81 -16.78
C LYS A 73 6.68 -5.07 -15.36
N GLU A 74 7.36 -4.49 -14.38
CA GLU A 74 7.01 -4.54 -12.96
C GLU A 74 7.43 -3.26 -12.26
N GLY A 75 6.70 -2.85 -11.23
CA GLY A 75 6.97 -1.62 -10.48
C GLY A 75 6.45 -1.70 -9.05
N ILE A 76 6.87 -0.75 -8.21
CA ILE A 76 6.40 -0.61 -6.84
C ILE A 76 5.44 0.59 -6.80
N VAL A 77 4.21 0.36 -6.34
CA VAL A 77 3.17 1.38 -6.20
C VAL A 77 2.57 1.23 -4.82
N THR A 78 2.63 2.27 -3.99
CA THR A 78 2.08 2.27 -2.61
C THR A 78 2.51 1.08 -1.74
N GLY A 79 3.76 0.62 -1.89
CA GLY A 79 4.30 -0.54 -1.14
C GLY A 79 3.85 -1.92 -1.65
N HIS A 80 3.23 -1.97 -2.83
CA HIS A 80 2.89 -3.21 -3.52
C HIS A 80 3.73 -3.34 -4.78
N LYS A 81 4.22 -4.55 -5.06
CA LYS A 81 4.84 -4.90 -6.33
C LYS A 81 3.72 -5.27 -7.32
N ILE A 82 3.63 -4.54 -8.43
CA ILE A 82 2.70 -4.82 -9.52
C ILE A 82 3.49 -5.45 -10.67
N SER A 83 3.01 -6.58 -11.18
CA SER A 83 3.55 -7.23 -12.38
C SER A 83 2.44 -7.95 -13.16
N LYS A 84 2.80 -8.60 -14.27
CA LYS A 84 1.91 -9.49 -15.02
C LYS A 84 1.32 -10.63 -14.18
N ASP A 85 1.99 -11.02 -13.10
CA ASP A 85 1.58 -12.11 -12.22
C ASP A 85 0.57 -11.63 -11.14
N GLY A 86 0.21 -10.35 -11.17
CA GLY A 86 -0.72 -9.70 -10.26
C GLY A 86 -0.03 -8.76 -9.26
N ILE A 87 -0.71 -8.54 -8.14
CA ILE A 87 -0.26 -7.64 -7.06
C ILE A 87 0.36 -8.49 -5.96
N LYS A 88 1.61 -8.20 -5.60
CA LYS A 88 2.35 -8.84 -4.51
C LYS A 88 2.79 -7.81 -3.48
N VAL A 89 3.13 -8.28 -2.28
CA VAL A 89 3.72 -7.42 -1.26
C VAL A 89 5.19 -7.12 -1.59
N GLU A 90 5.63 -5.88 -1.37
CA GLU A 90 7.03 -5.52 -1.53
C GLU A 90 7.92 -6.22 -0.47
N LYS A 91 8.90 -7.00 -0.92
CA LYS A 91 9.78 -7.82 -0.06
C LYS A 91 10.53 -7.01 1.01
N SER A 92 10.88 -5.76 0.72
CA SER A 92 11.58 -4.88 1.67
C SER A 92 10.73 -4.63 2.93
N LYS A 93 9.42 -4.38 2.76
CA LYS A 93 8.45 -4.16 3.84
C LYS A 93 8.21 -5.43 4.64
N VAL A 94 8.12 -6.57 3.95
CA VAL A 94 7.97 -7.91 4.55
C VAL A 94 9.15 -8.25 5.46
N ASN A 95 10.38 -8.01 5.01
CA ASN A 95 11.59 -8.31 5.78
C ASN A 95 11.67 -7.52 7.09
N VAL A 96 11.17 -6.28 7.11
CA VAL A 96 11.08 -5.49 8.34
C VAL A 96 10.09 -6.12 9.31
N ILE A 97 8.91 -6.54 8.83
CA ILE A 97 7.88 -7.19 9.65
C ILE A 97 8.39 -8.53 10.22
N ALA A 98 9.11 -9.31 9.42
CA ALA A 98 9.71 -10.57 9.83
C ALA A 98 10.66 -10.43 11.03
N LYS A 99 11.33 -9.28 11.16
CA LYS A 99 12.29 -8.99 12.24
C LYS A 99 11.68 -8.32 13.46
N LEU A 100 10.39 -7.97 13.42
CA LEU A 100 9.75 -7.30 14.56
C LEU A 100 9.70 -8.21 15.80
N PRO A 101 10.07 -7.68 16.99
CA PRO A 101 9.86 -8.38 18.25
C PRO A 101 8.37 -8.46 18.56
N HIS A 102 7.98 -9.35 19.48
CA HIS A 102 6.60 -9.40 19.93
C HIS A 102 6.22 -8.06 20.61
N PRO A 103 5.01 -7.54 20.38
CA PRO A 103 4.59 -6.31 21.01
C PRO A 103 4.44 -6.52 22.52
N THR A 104 4.94 -5.56 23.31
CA THR A 104 4.86 -5.57 24.78
C THR A 104 3.82 -4.59 25.33
N THR A 105 3.11 -3.88 24.45
CA THR A 105 2.11 -2.87 24.82
C THR A 105 0.89 -2.95 23.91
N VAL A 106 -0.26 -2.48 24.39
CA VAL A 106 -1.50 -2.31 23.60
C VAL A 106 -1.24 -1.45 22.36
N LYS A 107 -0.44 -0.37 22.49
CA LYS A 107 -0.03 0.48 21.37
C LYS A 107 0.79 -0.30 20.33
N GLY A 108 1.69 -1.17 20.79
CA GLY A 108 2.47 -2.06 19.94
C GLY A 108 1.59 -3.05 19.16
N ILE A 109 0.61 -3.67 19.82
CA ILE A 109 -0.37 -4.55 19.16
C ILE A 109 -1.16 -3.79 18.11
N ARG A 110 -1.71 -2.62 18.47
CA ARG A 110 -2.48 -1.79 17.54
C ARG A 110 -1.65 -1.41 16.32
N SER A 111 -0.39 -1.01 16.52
CA SER A 111 0.54 -0.69 15.43
C SER A 111 0.77 -1.90 14.54
N PHE A 112 1.11 -3.07 15.11
CA PHE A 112 1.36 -4.29 14.35
C PHE A 112 0.12 -4.73 13.55
N LEU A 113 -1.05 -4.80 14.18
CA LEU A 113 -2.30 -5.19 13.52
C LEU A 113 -2.70 -4.20 12.42
N SER A 114 -2.42 -2.91 12.59
CA SER A 114 -2.64 -1.91 11.54
C SER A 114 -1.75 -2.18 10.31
N HIS A 115 -0.47 -2.51 10.52
CA HIS A 115 0.46 -2.81 9.44
C HIS A 115 0.13 -4.16 8.77
N ALA A 116 -0.12 -5.21 9.55
CA ALA A 116 -0.52 -6.51 9.03
C ALA A 116 -1.88 -6.43 8.30
N GLY A 117 -2.79 -5.58 8.80
CA GLY A 117 -4.10 -5.33 8.21
C GLY A 117 -4.04 -4.69 6.83
N PHE A 118 -3.02 -3.89 6.53
CA PHE A 118 -2.79 -3.34 5.18
C PHE A 118 -2.63 -4.45 4.13
N TYR A 119 -2.01 -5.56 4.51
CA TYR A 119 -1.78 -6.73 3.66
C TYR A 119 -2.81 -7.86 3.87
N ARG A 120 -3.91 -7.62 4.60
CA ARG A 120 -4.91 -8.65 4.96
C ARG A 120 -5.45 -9.45 3.78
N ARG A 121 -5.50 -8.83 2.59
CA ARG A 121 -6.03 -9.47 1.36
C ARG A 121 -5.21 -10.69 0.93
N PHE A 122 -3.93 -10.75 1.31
CA PHE A 122 -3.02 -11.84 0.99
C PHE A 122 -3.01 -12.93 2.08
N ILE A 123 -3.70 -12.71 3.21
CA ILE A 123 -3.68 -13.60 4.36
C ILE A 123 -5.05 -14.27 4.51
N LYS A 124 -5.17 -15.51 4.05
CA LYS A 124 -6.37 -16.31 4.28
C LYS A 124 -6.64 -16.43 5.79
N ASP A 125 -7.90 -16.21 6.16
CA ASP A 125 -8.41 -16.25 7.54
C ASP A 125 -7.77 -15.20 8.48
N PHE A 126 -7.29 -14.07 7.96
CA PHE A 126 -6.63 -13.00 8.75
C PHE A 126 -7.36 -12.68 10.06
N LEU A 127 -8.67 -12.44 10.02
CA LEU A 127 -9.46 -12.08 11.20
C LEU A 127 -9.48 -13.19 12.26
N LYS A 128 -9.52 -14.45 11.84
CA LYS A 128 -9.49 -15.60 12.78
C LYS A 128 -8.14 -15.68 13.48
N ILE A 129 -7.06 -15.49 12.72
CA ILE A 129 -5.69 -15.53 13.23
C ILE A 129 -5.43 -14.33 14.15
N ALA A 130 -5.89 -13.14 13.78
CA ALA A 130 -5.69 -11.91 14.54
C ALA A 130 -6.52 -11.84 15.84
N ARG A 131 -7.55 -12.70 15.99
CA ARG A 131 -8.54 -12.64 17.08
C ARG A 131 -7.92 -12.56 18.50
N PRO A 132 -6.92 -13.38 18.88
CA PRO A 132 -6.32 -13.30 20.21
C PRO A 132 -5.66 -11.94 20.48
N MET A 133 -5.04 -11.35 19.45
CA MET A 133 -4.40 -10.04 19.56
C MET A 133 -5.41 -8.89 19.52
N THR A 134 -6.51 -9.00 18.77
CA THR A 134 -7.57 -7.98 18.78
C THR A 134 -8.29 -7.92 20.11
N HIS A 135 -8.42 -9.04 20.82
CA HIS A 135 -9.01 -9.08 22.17
C HIS A 135 -8.21 -8.23 23.17
N LEU A 136 -6.88 -8.17 23.03
CA LEU A 136 -6.01 -7.31 23.83
C LEU A 136 -6.18 -5.79 23.53
N LEU A 137 -7.00 -5.43 22.54
CA LEU A 137 -7.36 -4.04 22.25
C LEU A 137 -8.69 -3.62 22.88
N GLU A 138 -9.45 -4.56 23.46
CA GLU A 138 -10.73 -4.31 24.11
C GLU A 138 -10.53 -3.50 25.40
N LYS A 139 -11.58 -2.75 25.77
CA LYS A 139 -11.57 -1.92 26.98
C LYS A 139 -11.57 -2.84 28.21
N ASP A 140 -10.81 -2.44 29.24
CA ASP A 140 -10.73 -3.13 30.54
C ASP A 140 -10.13 -4.55 30.48
N THR A 141 -9.54 -4.95 29.35
CA THR A 141 -8.80 -6.21 29.21
C THR A 141 -7.36 -6.06 29.73
N PRO A 142 -6.91 -6.90 30.68
CA PRO A 142 -5.53 -6.88 31.13
C PRO A 142 -4.59 -7.31 29.99
N PHE A 143 -3.46 -6.60 29.85
CA PHE A 143 -2.47 -6.94 28.84
C PHE A 143 -1.72 -8.22 29.23
N LEU A 144 -2.18 -9.36 28.71
CA LEU A 144 -1.51 -10.65 28.84
C LEU A 144 -1.22 -11.20 27.45
N PHE A 145 0.05 -11.13 27.04
CA PHE A 145 0.49 -11.69 25.75
C PHE A 145 0.63 -13.21 25.87
N SER A 146 -0.52 -13.90 25.75
CA SER A 146 -0.64 -15.35 25.93
C SER A 146 0.10 -16.15 24.84
N LYS A 147 0.23 -17.47 25.05
CA LYS A 147 0.77 -18.39 24.02
C LYS A 147 -0.02 -18.30 22.70
N GLU A 148 -1.34 -18.17 22.77
CA GLU A 148 -2.19 -17.96 21.59
C GLU A 148 -1.86 -16.64 20.87
N CYS A 149 -1.53 -15.57 21.60
CA CYS A 149 -1.08 -14.31 21.00
C CYS A 149 0.28 -14.46 20.31
N VAL A 150 1.20 -15.23 20.90
CA VAL A 150 2.50 -15.56 20.28
C VAL A 150 2.31 -16.35 19.00
N GLU A 151 1.47 -17.39 19.03
CA GLU A 151 1.17 -18.22 17.85
C GLU A 151 0.50 -17.41 16.74
N ALA A 152 -0.48 -16.56 17.09
CA ALA A 152 -1.13 -15.64 16.18
C ALA A 152 -0.12 -14.66 15.54
N PHE A 153 0.75 -14.07 16.35
CA PHE A 153 1.78 -13.13 15.90
C PHE A 153 2.76 -13.80 14.92
N GLN A 154 3.29 -14.97 15.26
CA GLN A 154 4.21 -15.71 14.40
C GLN A 154 3.52 -16.20 13.12
N THR A 155 2.27 -16.65 13.21
CA THR A 155 1.49 -17.08 12.04
C THR A 155 1.26 -15.91 11.07
N LEU A 156 0.90 -14.72 11.57
CA LEU A 156 0.75 -13.54 10.72
C LEU A 156 2.08 -13.14 10.08
N LYS A 157 3.19 -13.16 10.83
CA LYS A 157 4.53 -12.88 10.29
C LYS A 157 4.89 -13.84 9.16
N ARG A 158 4.69 -15.14 9.37
CA ARG A 158 4.97 -16.17 8.35
C ARG A 158 4.11 -15.97 7.09
N LYS A 159 2.80 -15.78 7.25
CA LYS A 159 1.90 -15.55 6.11
C LYS A 159 2.15 -14.24 5.36
N LEU A 160 2.78 -13.25 6.00
CA LEU A 160 3.24 -12.02 5.34
C LEU A 160 4.54 -12.22 4.56
N THR A 161 5.35 -13.22 4.95
CA THR A 161 6.64 -13.54 4.32
C THR A 161 6.55 -14.58 3.22
N GLU A 162 5.50 -15.39 3.23
CA GLU A 162 5.21 -16.37 2.19
C GLU A 162 4.44 -15.67 1.05
N ASP A 163 4.91 -15.83 -0.19
CA ASP A 163 4.13 -15.41 -1.36
C ASP A 163 2.82 -16.22 -1.37
N PRO A 164 1.65 -15.59 -1.61
CA PRO A 164 0.40 -16.32 -1.83
C PRO A 164 0.45 -17.20 -3.09
#